data_AF-A0A7Z8PB45-F1
#
_entry.id   AF-A0A7Z8PB45-F1
#
_cell.length_a   1.000
_cell.length_b   1.000
_cell.length_c   1.000
_cell.angle_alpha   90.00
_cell.angle_beta   90.00
_cell.angle_gamma   90.00
#
_symmetry.space_group_name_H-M   'P 1'
#
loop_
_entity.id
_entity.type
_entity.pdbx_description
1 polymer ?
#
loop_
_entity_poly.entity_id
_entity_poly.type
_entity_poly.pdbx_seq_one_letter_code
_entity_poly.pdbx_strand_id
1 'polypeptide(L)'
;MKTGAFAEKVVVDASQLAPLPPDIALDMAALLACGVITGTGAVFNTAAMPVGATALVSGTGGVGLNTIQRARIAGAGRIIAMDVAPEKRQAARAFGATDGVLASDPDAPAQVRTLIAGLGADHVFIFDAPGGGGGGGGGGGGGGGG
;
A
#
# COMPACT_ATOMS: atom_id res chain seq x y z
N MET A 1 -0.45 21.37 -5.69
CA MET A 1 0.59 21.37 -6.74
C MET A 1 -0.11 21.48 -8.09
N LYS A 2 0.28 22.42 -8.98
CA LYS A 2 -0.34 22.62 -10.31
C LYS A 2 0.66 22.44 -11.47
N THR A 3 1.88 21.98 -11.17
CA THR A 3 3.00 21.83 -12.11
C THR A 3 3.49 20.37 -12.10
N GLY A 4 3.85 19.84 -13.26
CA GLY A 4 4.40 18.48 -13.44
C GLY A 4 5.92 18.49 -13.67
N ALA A 5 6.56 17.33 -13.52
CA ALA A 5 8.02 17.19 -13.60
C ALA A 5 8.54 16.66 -14.95
N PHE A 6 7.68 16.36 -15.93
CA PHE A 6 8.09 15.99 -17.29
C PHE A 6 8.41 17.24 -18.13
N ALA A 7 9.42 17.99 -17.70
CA ALA A 7 9.91 19.21 -18.35
C ALA A 7 11.39 19.43 -18.01
N GLU A 8 12.10 20.22 -18.81
CA GLU A 8 13.50 20.58 -18.54
C GLU A 8 13.67 21.46 -17.30
N LYS A 9 12.63 22.24 -16.96
CA LYS A 9 12.58 23.14 -15.78
C LYS A 9 11.17 23.16 -15.21
N VAL A 10 11.06 23.28 -13.90
CA VAL A 10 9.78 23.43 -13.18
C VAL A 10 9.94 24.44 -12.05
N VAL A 11 8.89 25.23 -11.82
CA VAL A 11 8.81 26.13 -10.67
C VAL A 11 8.15 25.39 -9.51
N VAL A 12 8.82 25.36 -8.38
CA VAL A 12 8.35 24.75 -7.13
C VAL A 12 8.56 25.72 -5.96
N ASP A 13 7.78 25.54 -4.90
CA ASP A 13 8.00 26.24 -3.64
C ASP A 13 9.24 25.67 -2.92
N ALA A 14 9.93 26.49 -2.14
CA ALA A 14 11.12 26.07 -1.40
C ALA A 14 10.82 24.92 -0.41
N SER A 15 9.59 24.84 0.13
CA SER A 15 9.14 23.74 0.99
C SER A 15 9.06 22.38 0.28
N GLN A 16 9.12 22.36 -1.06
CA GLN A 16 9.09 21.14 -1.87
C GLN A 16 10.50 20.62 -2.20
N LEU A 17 11.54 21.29 -1.71
CA LEU A 17 12.93 20.92 -1.92
C LEU A 17 13.50 20.28 -0.64
N ALA A 18 14.23 19.18 -0.82
CA ALA A 18 15.02 18.55 0.24
C ALA A 18 16.46 18.37 -0.26
N PRO A 19 17.48 18.59 0.58
CA PRO A 19 18.86 18.33 0.21
C PRO A 19 19.06 16.84 -0.05
N LEU A 20 19.66 16.51 -1.19
CA LEU A 20 20.00 15.13 -1.53
C LEU A 20 21.46 14.84 -1.12
N PRO A 21 21.70 13.80 -0.29
CA PRO A 21 23.06 13.33 0.00
C PRO A 21 23.83 12.95 -1.28
N PRO A 22 25.15 13.23 -1.34
CA PRO A 22 25.95 13.03 -2.56
C PRO A 22 26.17 11.56 -2.93
N ASP A 23 25.90 10.64 -2.00
CA ASP A 23 26.05 9.19 -2.15
C ASP A 23 24.77 8.50 -2.69
N ILE A 24 23.68 9.24 -2.87
CA ILE A 24 22.43 8.71 -3.42
C ILE A 24 22.34 8.98 -4.92
N ALA A 25 22.21 7.91 -5.70
CA ALA A 25 21.98 8.00 -7.14
C ALA A 25 20.61 8.66 -7.46
N LEU A 26 20.58 9.49 -8.51
CA LEU A 26 19.42 10.32 -8.85
C LEU A 26 18.17 9.50 -9.24
N ASP A 27 18.35 8.35 -9.87
CA ASP A 27 17.29 7.42 -10.23
C ASP A 27 16.59 6.84 -8.99
N MET A 28 17.36 6.49 -7.96
CA MET A 28 16.84 6.06 -6.67
C MET A 28 16.18 7.21 -5.90
N ALA A 29 16.79 8.40 -5.94
CA ALA A 29 16.23 9.59 -5.31
C ALA A 29 14.85 9.96 -5.87
N ALA A 30 14.64 9.80 -7.18
CA ALA A 30 13.37 10.09 -7.84
C ALA A 30 12.20 9.26 -7.28
N LEU A 31 12.46 8.05 -6.76
CA LEU A 31 11.44 7.19 -6.17
C LEU A 31 10.95 7.68 -4.79
N LEU A 32 11.75 8.50 -4.11
CA LEU A 32 11.46 8.97 -2.75
C LEU A 32 10.21 9.87 -2.70
N ALA A 33 10.01 10.69 -3.74
CA ALA A 33 9.01 11.77 -3.73
C ALA A 33 7.56 11.30 -3.87
N CYS A 34 7.32 10.07 -4.35
CA CYS A 34 5.97 9.53 -4.49
C CYS A 34 5.83 8.23 -3.69
N GLY A 35 6.22 7.09 -4.29
CA GLY A 35 5.95 5.77 -3.73
C GLY A 35 6.42 5.59 -2.28
N VAL A 36 7.64 6.04 -1.98
CA VAL A 36 8.25 5.85 -0.66
C VAL A 36 7.58 6.73 0.38
N ILE A 37 7.45 8.04 0.12
CA ILE A 37 6.89 8.97 1.11
C ILE A 37 5.41 8.72 1.36
N THR A 38 4.63 8.33 0.35
CA THR A 38 3.21 7.98 0.52
C THR A 38 3.06 6.75 1.42
N GLY A 39 3.80 5.66 1.15
CA GLY A 39 3.71 4.47 2.00
C GLY A 39 4.23 4.71 3.42
N THR A 40 5.28 5.51 3.55
CA THR A 40 5.85 5.91 4.86
C THR A 40 4.86 6.76 5.66
N GLY A 41 4.29 7.79 5.04
CA GLY A 41 3.30 8.65 5.67
C GLY A 41 2.03 7.89 6.05
N ALA A 42 1.60 6.93 5.23
CA ALA A 42 0.45 6.09 5.55
C ALA A 42 0.65 5.32 6.87
N VAL A 43 1.83 4.74 7.09
CA VAL A 43 2.13 3.98 8.32
C VAL A 43 2.38 4.88 9.53
N PHE A 44 3.27 5.86 9.41
CA PHE A 44 3.75 6.62 10.57
C PHE A 44 2.87 7.83 10.90
N ASN A 45 2.27 8.47 9.89
CA ASN A 45 1.53 9.72 10.09
C ASN A 45 0.01 9.49 10.11
N THR A 46 -0.51 8.69 9.17
CA THR A 46 -1.96 8.46 9.06
C THR A 46 -2.43 7.37 10.00
N ALA A 47 -1.81 6.18 9.94
CA ALA A 47 -2.17 5.07 10.81
C ALA A 47 -1.60 5.21 12.22
N ALA A 48 -0.50 5.98 12.38
CA ALA A 48 0.27 6.08 13.62
C ALA A 48 0.48 4.68 14.25
N MET A 49 0.90 3.74 13.38
CA MET A 49 0.69 2.32 13.62
C MET A 49 1.43 1.85 14.90
N PRO A 50 0.73 1.21 15.85
CA PRO A 50 1.37 0.73 17.07
C PRO A 50 2.21 -0.53 16.82
N VAL A 51 3.22 -0.72 17.66
CA VAL A 51 4.02 -1.96 17.67
C VAL A 51 3.10 -3.15 17.95
N GLY A 52 3.32 -4.24 17.23
CA GLY A 52 2.52 -5.46 17.33
C GLY A 52 1.24 -5.47 16.48
N ALA A 53 0.87 -4.34 15.87
CA ALA A 53 -0.32 -4.25 15.03
C ALA A 53 -0.27 -5.21 13.83
N THR A 54 -1.45 -5.59 13.35
CA THR A 54 -1.68 -6.34 12.12
C THR A 54 -2.02 -5.39 10.99
N ALA A 55 -1.24 -5.42 9.91
CA ALA A 55 -1.47 -4.65 8.70
C ALA A 55 -1.90 -5.55 7.53
N LEU A 56 -2.97 -5.17 6.83
CA LEU A 56 -3.33 -5.71 5.52
C LEU A 56 -3.00 -4.66 4.46
N VAL A 57 -2.23 -5.04 3.44
CA VAL A 57 -1.87 -4.18 2.30
C VAL A 57 -2.42 -4.76 1.01
N SER A 58 -3.45 -4.12 0.44
CA SER A 58 -3.96 -4.42 -0.89
C SER A 58 -3.20 -3.59 -1.94
N GLY A 59 -2.64 -4.27 -2.92
CA GLY A 59 -1.79 -3.69 -3.96
C GLY A 59 -0.33 -3.63 -3.52
N THR A 60 0.51 -4.43 -4.16
CA THR A 60 1.96 -4.56 -3.89
C THR A 60 2.81 -3.90 -4.99
N GLY A 61 2.34 -2.74 -5.48
CA GLY A 61 3.12 -1.84 -6.34
C GLY A 61 4.14 -1.01 -5.55
N GLY A 62 4.73 0.01 -6.18
CA GLY A 62 5.78 0.84 -5.55
C GLY A 62 5.37 1.45 -4.20
N VAL A 63 4.13 1.96 -4.07
CA VAL A 63 3.61 2.48 -2.80
C VAL A 63 3.42 1.34 -1.79
N GLY A 64 2.73 0.27 -2.18
CA GLY A 64 2.40 -0.84 -1.29
C GLY A 64 3.61 -1.58 -0.74
N LEU A 65 4.64 -1.83 -1.56
CA LEU A 65 5.90 -2.43 -1.10
C LEU A 65 6.59 -1.54 -0.06
N ASN A 66 6.58 -0.22 -0.27
CA ASN A 66 7.08 0.71 0.73
C ASN A 66 6.21 0.69 1.99
N THR A 67 4.88 0.66 1.90
CA THR A 67 4.00 0.50 3.07
C THR A 67 4.33 -0.76 3.86
N ILE A 68 4.54 -1.91 3.20
CA ILE A 68 4.95 -3.17 3.84
C ILE A 68 6.27 -3.00 4.60
N GLN A 69 7.29 -2.43 3.95
CA GLN A 69 8.59 -2.22 4.60
C GLN A 69 8.48 -1.29 5.80
N ARG A 70 7.69 -0.22 5.69
CA ARG A 70 7.50 0.76 6.76
C ARG A 70 6.69 0.18 7.90
N ALA A 71 5.70 -0.66 7.61
CA ALA A 71 4.95 -1.40 8.62
C ALA A 71 5.88 -2.32 9.43
N ARG A 72 6.82 -3.02 8.77
CA ARG A 72 7.85 -3.81 9.45
C ARG A 72 8.75 -2.96 10.33
N ILE A 73 9.21 -1.81 9.84
CA ILE A 73 10.06 -0.88 10.61
C ILE A 73 9.32 -0.31 11.83
N ALA A 74 8.02 -0.03 11.70
CA ALA A 74 7.15 0.40 12.79
C ALA A 74 6.88 -0.72 13.83
N GLY A 75 7.31 -1.96 13.56
CA GLY A 75 7.18 -3.08 14.48
C GLY A 75 5.84 -3.81 14.39
N ALA A 76 5.17 -3.81 13.23
CA ALA A 76 4.00 -4.66 13.02
C ALA A 76 4.29 -6.12 13.38
N GLY A 77 3.35 -6.76 14.08
CA GLY A 77 3.43 -8.18 14.43
C GLY A 77 3.10 -9.08 13.25
N ARG A 78 2.21 -8.62 12.35
CA ARG A 78 1.78 -9.35 11.16
C ARG A 78 1.53 -8.39 10.00
N ILE A 79 1.99 -8.77 8.81
CA ILE A 79 1.84 -7.98 7.58
C ILE A 79 1.36 -8.90 6.46
N ILE A 80 0.09 -8.74 6.08
CA ILE A 80 -0.56 -9.54 5.05
C ILE A 80 -0.52 -8.74 3.75
N ALA A 81 0.17 -9.25 2.74
CA ALA A 81 0.21 -8.67 1.41
C ALA A 81 -0.86 -9.32 0.51
N MET A 82 -1.68 -8.51 -0.15
CA MET A 82 -2.71 -8.97 -1.07
C MET A 82 -2.53 -8.30 -2.43
N ASP A 83 -2.47 -9.09 -3.50
CA ASP A 83 -2.38 -8.59 -4.88
C ASP A 83 -3.01 -9.61 -5.84
N VAL A 84 -3.36 -9.17 -7.05
CA VAL A 84 -3.88 -10.03 -8.12
C VAL A 84 -2.78 -10.81 -8.83
N ALA A 85 -1.54 -10.34 -8.77
CA ALA A 85 -0.40 -10.93 -9.48
C ALA A 85 0.40 -11.86 -8.53
N PRO A 86 0.38 -13.18 -8.74
CA PRO A 86 1.04 -14.14 -7.84
C PRO A 86 2.56 -13.94 -7.75
N GLU A 87 3.19 -13.43 -8.80
CA GLU A 87 4.63 -13.15 -8.89
C GLU A 87 5.08 -12.03 -7.93
N LYS A 88 4.19 -11.08 -7.59
CA LYS A 88 4.53 -9.98 -6.68
C LYS A 88 4.66 -10.42 -5.22
N ARG A 89 4.18 -11.62 -4.87
CA ARG A 89 4.27 -12.17 -3.50
C ARG A 89 5.71 -12.34 -3.04
N GLN A 90 6.63 -12.71 -3.94
CA GLN A 90 8.04 -12.86 -3.59
C GLN A 90 8.65 -11.51 -3.20
N ALA A 91 8.37 -10.47 -3.98
CA ALA A 91 8.81 -9.11 -3.67
C ALA A 91 8.20 -8.61 -2.36
N ALA A 92 6.90 -8.82 -2.14
CA ALA A 92 6.25 -8.45 -0.88
C ALA A 92 6.91 -9.09 0.34
N ARG A 93 7.24 -10.40 0.27
CA ARG A 93 7.98 -11.10 1.33
C ARG A 93 9.37 -10.52 1.56
N ALA A 94 10.11 -10.23 0.49
CA ALA A 94 11.42 -9.59 0.59
C ALA A 94 11.37 -8.21 1.27
N PHE A 95 10.26 -7.48 1.11
CA PHE A 95 10.04 -6.18 1.74
C PHE A 95 9.52 -6.27 3.18
N GLY A 96 9.12 -7.46 3.65
CA GLY A 96 8.75 -7.70 5.04
C GLY A 96 7.36 -8.26 5.27
N ALA A 97 6.61 -8.61 4.22
CA ALA A 97 5.32 -9.29 4.39
C ALA A 97 5.51 -10.66 5.06
N THR A 98 4.71 -10.94 6.09
CA THR A 98 4.68 -12.25 6.77
C THR A 98 3.85 -13.25 5.99
N ASP A 99 2.75 -12.75 5.41
CA ASP A 99 1.73 -13.56 4.75
C ASP A 99 1.40 -12.97 3.38
N GLY A 100 0.89 -13.81 2.48
CA GLY A 100 0.54 -13.42 1.13
C GLY A 100 -0.77 -14.06 0.68
N VAL A 101 -1.70 -13.26 0.19
CA VAL A 101 -3.01 -13.68 -0.33
C VAL A 101 -3.13 -13.26 -1.79
N LEU A 102 -3.58 -14.18 -2.65
CA LEU A 102 -3.88 -13.86 -4.04
C LEU A 102 -5.32 -13.32 -4.12
N ALA A 103 -5.50 -12.06 -4.52
CA ALA A 103 -6.80 -11.42 -4.52
C ALA A 103 -7.82 -12.06 -5.49
N SER A 104 -7.34 -12.76 -6.52
CA SER A 104 -8.18 -13.49 -7.48
C SER A 104 -8.60 -14.88 -6.99
N ASP A 105 -8.09 -15.34 -5.84
CA ASP A 105 -8.50 -16.59 -5.23
C ASP A 105 -9.94 -16.44 -4.67
N PRO A 106 -10.90 -17.30 -5.06
CA PRO A 106 -12.26 -17.27 -4.52
C PRO A 106 -12.30 -17.34 -2.98
N ASP A 107 -11.30 -17.99 -2.37
CA ASP A 107 -11.20 -18.15 -0.92
C ASP A 107 -10.40 -17.04 -0.24
N ALA A 108 -9.94 -16.01 -0.96
CA ALA A 108 -9.16 -14.91 -0.40
C ALA A 108 -9.81 -14.25 0.83
N PRO A 109 -11.13 -13.98 0.88
CA PRO A 109 -11.78 -13.43 2.07
C PRO A 109 -11.67 -14.37 3.28
N ALA A 110 -11.79 -15.68 3.07
CA ALA A 110 -11.66 -16.67 4.14
C ALA A 110 -10.21 -16.75 4.63
N GLN A 111 -9.24 -16.76 3.71
CA GLN A 111 -7.80 -16.75 4.04
C GLN A 111 -7.44 -15.53 4.88
N VAL A 112 -7.85 -14.32 4.47
CA VAL A 112 -7.60 -13.09 5.24
C VAL A 112 -8.24 -13.18 6.63
N ARG A 113 -9.49 -13.66 6.74
CA ARG A 113 -10.18 -13.83 8.03
C ARG A 113 -9.44 -14.78 8.96
N THR A 114 -8.90 -15.88 8.44
CA THR A 114 -8.08 -16.81 9.21
C THR A 114 -6.77 -16.17 9.66
N LEU A 115 -6.10 -15.43 8.78
CA LEU A 115 -4.83 -14.75 9.08
C LEU A 115 -4.98 -13.64 10.13
N ILE A 116 -6.15 -12.99 10.21
CA ILE A 116 -6.45 -12.00 11.26
C ILE A 116 -7.18 -12.62 12.47
N ALA A 117 -7.24 -13.95 12.55
CA ALA A 117 -7.89 -14.72 13.63
C ALA A 117 -9.34 -14.28 13.92
N GLY A 118 -10.05 -13.75 12.92
CA GLY A 118 -11.41 -13.20 13.07
C GLY A 118 -11.51 -11.89 13.89
N LEU A 119 -10.40 -11.35 14.40
CA LEU A 119 -10.38 -10.12 15.20
C LEU A 119 -10.38 -8.83 14.35
N GLY A 120 -10.11 -8.95 13.05
CA GLY A 120 -9.91 -7.80 12.16
C GLY A 120 -8.42 -7.46 11.98
N ALA A 121 -8.05 -6.82 10.88
CA ALA A 121 -6.76 -6.15 10.78
C ALA A 121 -6.84 -4.79 11.47
N ASP A 122 -5.83 -4.42 12.25
CA ASP A 122 -5.78 -3.10 12.91
C ASP A 122 -5.73 -1.97 11.89
N HIS A 123 -5.01 -2.20 10.77
CA HIS A 123 -4.91 -1.27 9.67
C HIS A 123 -5.03 -1.96 8.32
N VAL A 124 -5.82 -1.36 7.43
CA VAL A 124 -5.96 -1.79 6.02
C VAL A 124 -5.53 -0.65 5.11
N PHE A 125 -4.52 -0.91 4.29
CA PHE A 125 -4.00 0.02 3.29
C PHE A 125 -4.40 -0.47 1.90
N ILE A 126 -5.02 0.40 1.10
CA ILE A 126 -5.53 0.06 -0.23
C ILE A 126 -4.81 0.94 -1.26
N PHE A 127 -4.05 0.30 -2.15
CA PHE A 127 -3.28 0.96 -3.22
C PHE A 127 -3.63 0.41 -4.60
N ASP A 128 -4.90 0.11 -4.82
CA ASP A 128 -5.39 -0.45 -6.07
C ASP A 128 -5.49 0.64 -7.16
N ALA A 129 -5.05 0.31 -8.37
CA ALA A 129 -5.28 1.19 -9.52
C ALA A 129 -6.76 1.16 -9.92
N PRO A 130 -7.34 2.27 -10.41
CA PRO A 130 -8.67 2.26 -10.99
C PRO A 130 -8.74 1.22 -12.11
N GLY A 131 -9.62 0.22 -11.95
CA GLY A 131 -9.78 -0.92 -12.85
C GLY A 131 -9.32 -2.28 -12.30
N GLY A 132 -8.65 -2.33 -11.13
CA GLY A 132 -8.22 -3.58 -10.49
C GLY A 132 -9.22 -4.21 -9.51
N GLY A 133 -10.36 -3.55 -9.26
CA GLY A 133 -11.38 -4.02 -8.32
C GLY A 133 -12.19 -5.17 -8.91
N GLY A 134 -12.05 -6.37 -8.33
CA GLY A 134 -13.02 -7.45 -8.49
C GLY A 134 -14.43 -6.93 -8.25
N GLY A 135 -15.33 -7.20 -9.20
CA GLY A 135 -16.70 -6.74 -9.17
C GLY A 135 -17.43 -7.18 -7.90
N GLY A 136 -17.58 -6.26 -6.96
CA GLY A 136 -18.62 -6.34 -5.94
C GLY A 136 -19.95 -6.01 -6.61
N GLY A 137 -20.70 -7.04 -6.97
CA GLY A 137 -22.04 -6.91 -7.53
C GLY A 137 -22.92 -6.07 -6.60
N GLY A 138 -23.22 -4.85 -7.03
CA GLY A 138 -24.33 -4.07 -6.49
C GLY A 138 -25.62 -4.78 -6.86
N GLY A 139 -26.12 -5.61 -5.95
CA GLY A 139 -27.49 -6.09 -5.98
C GLY A 139 -28.43 -4.90 -5.83
N GLY A 140 -28.86 -4.33 -6.95
CA GLY A 140 -29.96 -3.39 -7.01
C GLY A 140 -31.25 -4.10 -6.57
N GLY A 141 -31.55 -4.01 -5.28
CA GLY A 141 -32.88 -4.32 -4.75
C GLY A 141 -33.85 -3.24 -5.19
N GLY A 142 -34.44 -3.44 -6.36
CA GLY A 142 -35.68 -2.76 -6.73
C GLY A 142 -36.84 -3.27 -5.88
N GLY A 143 -37.65 -2.34 -5.42
CA GLY A 143 -38.92 -2.56 -4.73
C GLY A 143 -39.28 -1.26 -4.02
N GLY A 144 -40.38 -0.58 -4.26
CA GLY A 144 -41.61 -0.86 -4.97
C GLY A 144 -42.59 0.20 -4.46
N GLY A 145 -43.43 0.73 -5.35
CA GLY A 145 -44.30 1.88 -5.11
C GLY A 145 -45.22 1.80 -3.88
N GLY A 146 -45.69 2.98 -3.48
CA GLY A 146 -46.67 3.26 -2.43
C GLY A 146 -46.66 4.73 -2.11
#